data_AF-A0A839CWV7-F1
#
_entry.id   AF-A0A839CWV7-F1
#
_cell.length_a   1.000
_cell.length_b   1.000
_cell.length_c   1.000
_cell.angle_alpha   90.00
_cell.angle_beta   90.00
_cell.angle_gamma   90.00
#
_symmetry.space_group_name_H-M   'P 1'
#
loop_
_entity.id
_entity.type
_entity.pdbx_description
1 polymer ?
#
loop_
_entity_poly.entity_id
_entity_poly.type
_entity_poly.pdbx_seq_one_letter_code
_entity_poly.pdbx_strand_id
1 'polypeptide(L)'
;MNFIGLTSLVKRLPFYADDVKLNIKELFSKELEGLAIRQMYGIALAAGYYLKNEQMLNCIRAEAKIHLEEADATAAKFAVVVTSMTSTYYNFNSSVTDEEIKALPADLHLNAFSDPNILKTDFELYCLAVSIFLKCKYCTDLHIKSLISQGVSKVAINNVARIVSVLRAAKAALEIENIRSYEFIARGPNF
;
A
#
# COMPACT_ATOMS: atom_id res chain seq x y z
N MET A 1 -2.92 10.18 -19.34
CA MET A 1 -3.69 8.92 -19.49
C MET A 1 -5.09 9.10 -18.92
N ASN A 2 -6.07 8.32 -19.37
CA ASN A 2 -7.44 8.38 -18.86
C ASN A 2 -7.61 7.23 -17.85
N PHE A 3 -7.57 7.52 -16.54
CA PHE A 3 -7.60 6.51 -15.46
C PHE A 3 -9.01 6.35 -14.89
N ILE A 4 -9.87 5.63 -15.60
CA ILE A 4 -11.33 5.56 -15.36
C ILE A 4 -11.68 4.99 -13.98
N GLY A 5 -11.00 3.93 -13.54
CA GLY A 5 -11.20 3.29 -12.25
C GLY A 5 -10.83 4.20 -11.08
N LEU A 6 -9.65 4.83 -11.13
CA LEU A 6 -9.23 5.79 -10.09
C LEU A 6 -10.00 7.10 -10.15
N THR A 7 -10.51 7.50 -11.32
CA THR A 7 -11.47 8.61 -11.44
C THR A 7 -12.75 8.31 -10.64
N SER A 8 -13.19 7.06 -10.61
CA SER A 8 -14.36 6.65 -9.82
C SER A 8 -14.09 6.72 -8.32
N LEU A 9 -12.87 6.41 -7.87
CA LEU A 9 -12.43 6.63 -6.49
C LEU A 9 -12.46 8.12 -6.13
N VAL A 10 -11.89 8.99 -6.97
CA VAL A 10 -11.87 10.44 -6.78
C VAL A 10 -13.28 11.02 -6.62
N LYS A 11 -14.24 10.56 -7.42
CA LYS A 11 -15.65 11.02 -7.36
C LYS A 11 -16.37 10.62 -6.07
N ARG A 12 -15.91 9.57 -5.38
CA ARG A 12 -16.48 9.10 -4.12
C ARG A 12 -15.93 9.85 -2.91
N LEU A 13 -14.83 10.58 -3.08
CA LEU A 13 -14.22 11.31 -1.97
C LEU A 13 -15.02 12.60 -1.68
N PRO A 14 -15.28 12.92 -0.40
CA PRO A 14 -16.01 14.11 0.01
C PRO A 14 -15.17 15.39 -0.17
N PHE A 15 -15.78 16.57 0.00
CA PHE A 15 -15.11 17.86 -0.21
C PHE A 15 -13.89 18.06 0.71
N TYR A 16 -13.94 17.59 1.97
CA TYR A 16 -12.83 17.73 2.91
C TYR A 16 -11.61 16.86 2.56
N ALA A 17 -11.72 16.01 1.54
CA ALA A 17 -10.65 15.16 1.03
C ALA A 17 -10.08 15.68 -0.30
N ASP A 18 -10.21 16.97 -0.61
CA ASP A 18 -9.76 17.56 -1.88
C ASP A 18 -8.25 17.40 -2.13
N ASP A 19 -7.41 17.51 -1.10
CA ASP A 19 -5.97 17.22 -1.23
C ASP A 19 -5.72 15.76 -1.63
N VAL A 20 -6.49 14.82 -1.09
CA VAL A 20 -6.40 13.40 -1.45
C VAL A 20 -6.82 13.21 -2.91
N LYS A 21 -7.88 13.88 -3.37
CA LYS A 21 -8.31 13.84 -4.78
C LYS A 21 -7.23 14.35 -5.72
N LEU A 22 -6.61 15.50 -5.39
CA LEU A 22 -5.54 16.10 -6.19
C LEU A 22 -4.33 15.17 -6.27
N ASN A 23 -3.91 14.61 -5.14
CA ASN A 23 -2.79 13.67 -5.10
C ASN A 23 -3.06 12.38 -5.89
N ILE A 24 -4.27 11.80 -5.82
CA ILE A 24 -4.63 10.64 -6.66
C ILE A 24 -4.53 11.00 -8.15
N LYS A 25 -5.07 12.15 -8.55
CA LYS A 25 -4.98 12.59 -9.95
C LYS A 25 -3.53 12.79 -10.38
N GLU A 26 -2.72 13.45 -9.57
CA GLU A 26 -1.30 13.69 -9.89
C GLU A 26 -0.53 12.38 -10.02
N LEU A 27 -0.60 11.52 -9.00
CA LEU A 27 0.18 10.29 -8.91
C LEU A 27 -0.11 9.32 -10.05
N PHE A 28 -1.35 9.26 -10.55
CA PHE A 28 -1.76 8.30 -11.58
C PHE A 28 -2.02 8.93 -12.96
N SER A 29 -1.73 10.23 -13.13
CA SER A 29 -1.89 10.91 -14.43
C SER A 29 -0.87 10.50 -15.49
N LYS A 30 0.30 10.06 -15.03
CA LYS A 30 1.48 9.72 -15.81
C LYS A 30 2.35 8.72 -15.04
N GLU A 31 3.32 8.15 -15.72
CA GLU A 31 4.38 7.37 -15.07
C GLU A 31 5.19 8.24 -14.10
N LEU A 32 5.44 7.73 -12.91
CA LEU A 32 6.25 8.42 -11.90
C LEU A 32 7.73 8.12 -12.13
N GLU A 33 8.59 9.08 -11.81
CA GLU A 33 10.03 8.90 -11.93
C GLU A 33 10.51 7.65 -11.17
N GLY A 34 11.14 6.75 -11.91
CA GLY A 34 11.70 5.50 -11.38
C GLY A 34 10.69 4.39 -11.07
N LEU A 35 9.40 4.55 -11.39
CA LEU A 35 8.39 3.50 -11.28
C LEU A 35 7.64 3.34 -12.61
N ALA A 36 7.71 2.14 -13.19
CA ALA A 36 6.89 1.81 -14.35
C ALA A 36 5.40 1.80 -13.98
N ILE A 37 4.52 2.05 -14.95
CA ILE A 37 3.05 2.01 -14.74
C ILE A 37 2.59 0.68 -14.10
N ARG A 38 3.13 -0.46 -14.54
CA ARG A 38 2.86 -1.79 -13.94
C ARG A 38 3.16 -1.79 -12.44
N GLN A 39 4.33 -1.28 -12.04
CA GLN A 39 4.75 -1.21 -10.64
C GLN A 39 3.83 -0.30 -9.81
N MET A 40 3.45 0.86 -10.34
CA MET A 40 2.53 1.78 -9.67
C MET A 40 1.19 1.12 -9.36
N TYR A 41 0.60 0.41 -10.32
CA TYR A 41 -0.67 -0.28 -10.12
C TYR A 41 -0.54 -1.54 -9.26
N GLY A 42 0.59 -2.24 -9.31
CA GLY A 42 0.87 -3.35 -8.40
C GLY A 42 1.01 -2.89 -6.94
N ILE A 43 1.72 -1.78 -6.70
CA ILE A 43 1.80 -1.11 -5.38
C ILE A 43 0.40 -0.71 -4.91
N ALA A 44 -0.39 -0.06 -5.78
CA ALA A 44 -1.75 0.36 -5.45
C ALA A 44 -2.65 -0.85 -5.12
N LEU A 45 -2.53 -1.95 -5.86
CA LEU A 45 -3.31 -3.16 -5.65
C LEU A 45 -2.93 -3.85 -4.33
N ALA A 46 -1.63 -4.01 -4.03
CA ALA A 46 -1.15 -4.53 -2.75
C ALA A 46 -1.64 -3.65 -1.58
N ALA A 47 -1.59 -2.32 -1.74
CA ALA A 47 -2.12 -1.39 -0.76
C ALA A 47 -3.63 -1.55 -0.57
N GLY A 48 -4.40 -1.68 -1.66
CA GLY A 48 -5.84 -1.93 -1.60
C GLY A 48 -6.18 -3.23 -0.85
N TYR A 49 -5.45 -4.31 -1.11
CA TYR A 49 -5.62 -5.58 -0.39
C TYR A 49 -5.31 -5.46 1.10
N TYR A 50 -4.22 -4.76 1.47
CA TYR A 50 -3.88 -4.53 2.87
C TYR A 50 -4.91 -3.65 3.59
N LEU A 51 -5.38 -2.60 2.92
CA LEU A 51 -6.30 -1.60 3.46
C LEU A 51 -7.74 -2.12 3.61
N LYS A 52 -8.11 -3.21 2.90
CA LYS A 52 -9.37 -3.95 3.08
C LYS A 52 -10.66 -3.11 2.96
N ASN A 53 -10.62 -1.97 2.26
CA ASN A 53 -11.81 -1.21 1.92
C ASN A 53 -12.33 -1.66 0.54
N GLU A 54 -13.49 -2.32 0.52
CA GLU A 54 -14.02 -2.95 -0.69
C GLU A 54 -14.28 -1.95 -1.83
N GLN A 55 -14.91 -0.80 -1.51
CA GLN A 55 -15.23 0.22 -2.52
C GLN A 55 -13.96 0.75 -3.19
N MET A 56 -12.94 1.07 -2.40
CA MET A 56 -11.65 1.53 -2.90
C MET A 56 -10.93 0.44 -3.71
N LEU A 57 -10.88 -0.78 -3.18
CA LEU A 57 -10.22 -1.91 -3.84
C LEU A 57 -10.86 -2.24 -5.20
N ASN A 58 -12.18 -2.12 -5.32
CA ASN A 58 -12.87 -2.31 -6.60
C ASN A 58 -12.51 -1.23 -7.61
N CYS A 59 -12.35 0.04 -7.19
CA CYS A 59 -11.87 1.11 -8.06
C CYS A 59 -10.43 0.88 -8.51
N ILE A 60 -9.55 0.44 -7.60
CA ILE A 60 -8.15 0.10 -7.92
C ILE A 60 -8.09 -1.08 -8.89
N ARG A 61 -8.84 -2.17 -8.64
CA ARG A 61 -8.88 -3.34 -9.53
C ARG A 61 -9.36 -3.02 -10.93
N ALA A 62 -10.36 -2.14 -11.06
CA ALA A 62 -10.89 -1.75 -12.37
C ALA A 62 -9.79 -1.13 -13.24
N GLU A 63 -8.91 -0.33 -12.65
CA GLU A 63 -7.79 0.27 -13.37
C GLU A 63 -6.60 -0.70 -13.51
N ALA A 64 -6.25 -1.41 -12.45
CA ALA A 64 -5.11 -2.31 -12.42
C ALA A 64 -5.19 -3.42 -13.48
N LYS A 65 -6.41 -3.92 -13.80
CA LYS A 65 -6.64 -4.91 -14.87
C LYS A 65 -6.19 -4.45 -16.27
N ILE A 66 -5.99 -3.16 -16.49
CA ILE A 66 -5.51 -2.60 -17.76
C ILE A 66 -3.98 -2.77 -17.87
N HIS A 67 -3.27 -2.88 -16.74
CA HIS A 67 -1.82 -2.81 -16.65
C HIS A 67 -1.16 -4.05 -16.04
N LEU A 68 -1.93 -4.90 -15.36
CA LEU A 68 -1.47 -6.05 -14.61
C LEU A 68 -2.07 -7.35 -15.14
N GLU A 69 -1.32 -8.43 -14.98
CA GLU A 69 -1.75 -9.79 -15.24
C GLU A 69 -2.23 -10.49 -13.95
N GLU A 70 -2.78 -11.69 -14.08
CA GLU A 70 -3.25 -12.48 -12.92
C GLU A 70 -2.10 -12.83 -11.95
N ALA A 71 -0.89 -13.04 -12.48
CA ALA A 71 0.31 -13.27 -11.71
C ALA A 71 0.63 -12.08 -10.80
N ASP A 72 0.52 -10.84 -11.29
CA ASP A 72 0.72 -9.64 -10.47
C ASP A 72 -0.33 -9.51 -9.37
N ALA A 73 -1.59 -9.78 -9.69
CA ALA A 73 -2.67 -9.73 -8.70
C ALA A 73 -2.50 -10.79 -7.60
N THR A 74 -1.96 -11.94 -7.96
CA THR A 74 -1.62 -13.02 -7.02
C THR A 74 -0.41 -12.64 -6.17
N ALA A 75 0.65 -12.11 -6.78
CA ALA A 75 1.82 -11.60 -6.10
C ALA A 75 1.50 -10.47 -5.12
N ALA A 76 0.58 -9.55 -5.47
CA ALA A 76 0.12 -8.50 -4.56
C ALA A 76 -0.59 -9.07 -3.31
N LYS A 77 -1.39 -10.14 -3.45
CA LYS A 77 -1.99 -10.85 -2.31
C LYS A 77 -0.91 -11.56 -1.48
N PHE A 78 0.04 -12.23 -2.12
CA PHE A 78 1.15 -12.89 -1.44
C PHE A 78 1.99 -11.91 -0.64
N ALA A 79 2.35 -10.76 -1.21
CA ALA A 79 3.05 -9.70 -0.51
C ALA A 79 2.32 -9.29 0.77
N VAL A 80 1.00 -9.08 0.70
CA VAL A 80 0.19 -8.74 1.89
C VAL A 80 0.26 -9.83 2.96
N VAL A 81 0.08 -11.09 2.58
CA VAL A 81 0.05 -12.23 3.53
C VAL A 81 1.42 -12.45 4.17
N VAL A 82 2.46 -12.60 3.34
CA VAL A 82 3.79 -12.95 3.83
C VAL A 82 4.44 -11.80 4.60
N THR A 83 4.29 -10.56 4.12
CA THR A 83 4.83 -9.39 4.81
C THR A 83 4.09 -9.12 6.12
N SER A 84 2.79 -9.42 6.21
CA SER A 84 2.08 -9.35 7.50
C SER A 84 2.67 -10.31 8.51
N MET A 85 2.90 -11.57 8.10
CA MET A 85 3.51 -12.59 8.96
C MET A 85 4.92 -12.18 9.41
N THR A 86 5.81 -11.83 8.48
CA THR A 86 7.19 -11.49 8.81
C THR A 86 7.30 -10.17 9.55
N SER A 87 6.51 -9.16 9.19
CA SER A 87 6.58 -7.86 9.87
C SER A 87 6.09 -7.91 11.29
N THR A 88 5.05 -8.70 11.59
CA THR A 88 4.62 -8.90 12.98
C THR A 88 5.74 -9.53 13.81
N TYR A 89 6.38 -10.59 13.31
CA TYR A 89 7.47 -11.25 14.03
C TYR A 89 8.69 -10.34 14.20
N TYR A 90 9.20 -9.74 13.12
CA TYR A 90 10.42 -8.93 13.19
C TYR A 90 10.20 -7.61 13.92
N ASN A 91 9.00 -7.04 13.90
CA ASN A 91 8.68 -5.88 14.72
C ASN A 91 8.74 -6.23 16.22
N PHE A 92 8.15 -7.36 16.62
CA PHE A 92 8.29 -7.89 17.98
C PHE A 92 9.76 -8.09 18.33
N ASN A 93 10.50 -8.87 17.52
CA ASN A 93 11.90 -9.19 17.78
C ASN A 93 12.79 -7.94 17.92
N SER A 94 12.56 -6.92 17.08
CA SER A 94 13.29 -5.65 17.15
C SER A 94 12.95 -4.79 18.37
N SER A 95 11.82 -5.04 19.03
CA SER A 95 11.31 -4.28 20.18
C SER A 95 11.57 -4.95 21.53
N VAL A 96 11.82 -6.26 21.54
CA VAL A 96 12.21 -7.01 22.74
C VAL A 96 13.56 -6.49 23.23
N THR A 97 13.79 -6.50 24.55
CA THR A 97 15.10 -6.16 25.15
C THR A 97 15.82 -7.38 25.74
N ASP A 98 15.09 -8.47 25.97
CA ASP A 98 15.63 -9.74 26.44
C ASP A 98 16.40 -10.44 25.31
N GLU A 99 17.69 -10.68 25.54
CA GLU A 99 18.58 -11.24 24.52
C GLU A 99 18.36 -12.74 24.29
N GLU A 100 17.87 -13.50 25.29
CA GLU A 100 17.54 -14.91 25.12
C GLU A 100 16.32 -15.07 24.21
N ILE A 101 15.30 -14.23 24.40
CA ILE A 101 14.11 -14.21 23.53
C ILE A 101 14.49 -13.78 22.10
N LYS A 102 15.35 -12.77 21.93
CA LYS A 102 15.81 -12.32 20.60
C LYS A 102 16.62 -13.38 19.83
N ALA A 103 17.35 -14.22 20.56
CA ALA A 103 18.20 -15.24 19.97
C ALA A 103 17.39 -16.44 19.44
N LEU A 104 16.11 -16.57 19.83
CA LEU A 104 15.25 -17.63 19.32
C LEU A 104 15.03 -17.47 17.81
N PRO A 105 15.09 -18.57 17.04
CA PRO A 105 14.86 -18.52 15.61
C PRO A 105 13.40 -18.16 15.31
N ALA A 106 13.17 -17.60 14.11
CA ALA A 106 11.82 -17.25 13.67
C ALA A 106 10.96 -18.48 13.38
N ASP A 107 11.56 -19.56 12.87
CA ASP A 107 10.88 -20.78 12.43
C ASP A 107 9.64 -20.52 11.54
N LEU A 108 9.71 -19.48 10.71
CA LEU A 108 8.69 -19.12 9.73
C LEU A 108 9.09 -19.62 8.33
N HIS A 109 8.13 -20.22 7.61
CA HIS A 109 8.33 -20.62 6.22
C HIS A 109 8.22 -19.41 5.27
N LEU A 110 9.25 -19.17 4.46
CA LEU A 110 9.38 -17.97 3.62
C LEU A 110 9.43 -18.25 2.11
N ASN A 111 8.93 -19.41 1.66
CA ASN A 111 9.02 -19.86 0.26
C ASN A 111 8.39 -18.88 -0.76
N ALA A 112 7.42 -18.06 -0.34
CA ALA A 112 6.83 -17.04 -1.20
C ALA A 112 7.85 -15.96 -1.66
N PHE A 113 8.92 -15.73 -0.90
CA PHE A 113 9.97 -14.77 -1.27
C PHE A 113 10.97 -15.34 -2.29
N SER A 114 11.11 -16.66 -2.39
CA SER A 114 12.05 -17.29 -3.32
C SER A 114 11.51 -17.33 -4.75
N ASP A 115 10.20 -17.48 -4.92
CA ASP A 115 9.57 -17.52 -6.24
C ASP A 115 8.20 -16.80 -6.22
N PRO A 116 8.19 -15.47 -6.43
CA PRO A 116 6.97 -14.70 -6.45
C PRO A 116 6.20 -14.81 -7.79
N ASN A 117 6.66 -15.63 -8.75
CA ASN A 117 6.10 -15.77 -10.10
C ASN A 117 6.02 -14.47 -10.93
N ILE A 118 6.66 -13.39 -10.45
CA ILE A 118 6.83 -12.10 -11.14
C ILE A 118 8.28 -11.64 -10.95
N LEU A 119 8.66 -10.50 -11.55
CA LEU A 119 9.96 -9.90 -11.29
C LEU A 119 10.14 -9.65 -9.79
N LYS A 120 11.28 -10.08 -9.25
CA LYS A 120 11.60 -9.93 -7.82
C LYS A 120 11.54 -8.46 -7.38
N THR A 121 12.02 -7.54 -8.21
CA THR A 121 11.95 -6.10 -7.97
C THR A 121 10.51 -5.62 -7.75
N ASP A 122 9.56 -6.10 -8.57
CA ASP A 122 8.16 -5.70 -8.48
C ASP A 122 7.52 -6.25 -7.19
N PHE A 123 7.80 -7.52 -6.86
CA PHE A 123 7.34 -8.12 -5.61
C PHE A 123 7.89 -7.39 -4.36
N GLU A 124 9.17 -7.01 -4.39
CA GLU A 124 9.82 -6.24 -3.31
C GLU A 124 9.18 -4.85 -3.14
N LEU A 125 8.76 -4.19 -4.23
CA LEU A 125 7.99 -2.95 -4.17
C LEU A 125 6.63 -3.15 -3.49
N TYR A 126 5.96 -4.28 -3.74
CA TYR A 126 4.68 -4.61 -3.10
C TYR A 126 4.87 -4.89 -1.61
N CYS A 127 5.91 -5.64 -1.25
CA CYS A 127 6.26 -5.90 0.14
C CYS A 127 6.62 -4.61 0.89
N LEU A 128 7.41 -3.71 0.28
CA LEU A 128 7.70 -2.39 0.85
C LEU A 128 6.40 -1.60 1.11
N ALA A 129 5.49 -1.57 0.15
CA ALA A 129 4.20 -0.89 0.31
C ALA A 129 3.42 -1.39 1.53
N VAL A 130 3.41 -2.71 1.75
CA VAL A 130 2.75 -3.35 2.90
C VAL A 130 3.50 -3.08 4.21
N SER A 131 4.84 -3.18 4.23
CA SER A 131 5.65 -2.89 5.42
C SER A 131 5.48 -1.47 5.94
N ILE A 132 5.29 -0.47 5.05
CA ILE A 132 5.02 0.91 5.44
C ILE A 132 3.74 0.99 6.30
N PHE A 133 2.68 0.27 5.93
CA PHE A 133 1.46 0.28 6.73
C PHE A 133 1.56 -0.49 8.04
N LEU A 134 2.36 -1.56 8.07
CA LEU A 134 2.61 -2.38 9.25
C LEU A 134 3.55 -1.70 10.25
N LYS A 135 4.25 -0.64 9.81
CA LYS A 135 5.19 0.14 10.64
C LYS A 135 6.34 -0.70 11.23
N CYS A 136 6.71 -1.80 10.58
CA CYS A 136 7.92 -2.55 10.94
C CYS A 136 9.15 -1.83 10.38
N LYS A 137 9.92 -1.15 11.23
CA LYS A 137 11.14 -0.43 10.83
C LYS A 137 12.14 -1.38 10.17
N TYR A 138 12.42 -2.51 10.81
CA TYR A 138 13.36 -3.52 10.32
C TYR A 138 13.02 -3.98 8.89
N CYS A 139 11.76 -4.35 8.67
CA CYS A 139 11.27 -4.86 7.38
C CYS A 139 11.30 -3.78 6.30
N THR A 140 10.94 -2.55 6.67
CA THR A 140 11.01 -1.40 5.76
C THR A 140 12.45 -1.18 5.29
N ASP A 141 13.42 -1.18 6.21
CA ASP A 141 14.84 -1.03 5.88
C ASP A 141 15.37 -2.20 5.03
N LEU A 142 14.91 -3.43 5.33
CA LEU A 142 15.28 -4.64 4.59
C LEU A 142 14.83 -4.56 3.12
N HIS A 143 13.56 -4.23 2.87
CA HIS A 143 13.03 -4.10 1.51
C HIS A 143 13.70 -2.94 0.76
N ILE A 144 13.91 -1.78 1.42
CA ILE A 144 14.64 -0.65 0.83
C ILE A 144 16.05 -1.05 0.39
N LYS A 145 16.79 -1.76 1.25
CA LYS A 145 18.14 -2.22 0.94
C LYS A 145 18.14 -3.18 -0.26
N SER A 146 17.21 -4.14 -0.28
CA SER A 146 17.02 -5.09 -1.39
C SER A 146 16.73 -4.35 -2.71
N LEU A 147 15.82 -3.38 -2.68
CA LEU A 147 15.44 -2.58 -3.85
C LEU A 147 16.61 -1.74 -4.39
N ILE A 148 17.36 -1.06 -3.51
CA ILE A 148 18.54 -0.28 -3.90
C ILE A 148 19.60 -1.20 -4.55
N SER A 149 19.83 -2.41 -4.00
CA SER A 149 20.77 -3.36 -4.61
C SER A 149 20.33 -3.88 -5.99
N GLN A 150 19.03 -3.81 -6.28
CA GLN A 150 18.45 -4.16 -7.58
C GLN A 150 18.36 -2.96 -8.54
N GLY A 151 18.95 -1.81 -8.17
CA GLY A 151 19.01 -0.61 -9.01
C GLY A 151 17.78 0.30 -8.91
N VAL A 152 16.85 0.05 -7.99
CA VAL A 152 15.69 0.93 -7.78
C VAL A 152 16.15 2.23 -7.14
N SER A 153 15.74 3.36 -7.74
CA SER A 153 16.16 4.68 -7.28
C SER A 153 15.50 5.05 -5.95
N LYS A 154 16.16 5.92 -5.17
CA LYS A 154 15.57 6.48 -3.94
C LYS A 154 14.28 7.27 -4.22
N VAL A 155 14.19 7.89 -5.40
CA VAL A 155 12.99 8.60 -5.87
C VAL A 155 11.83 7.61 -6.05
N ALA A 156 12.08 6.45 -6.66
CA ALA A 156 11.07 5.40 -6.81
C ALA A 156 10.57 4.90 -5.44
N ILE A 157 11.49 4.65 -4.49
CA ILE A 157 11.16 4.25 -3.12
C ILE A 157 10.29 5.30 -2.42
N ASN A 158 10.61 6.58 -2.56
CA ASN A 158 9.79 7.66 -2.05
C ASN A 158 8.41 7.70 -2.71
N ASN A 159 8.32 7.45 -4.03
CA ASN A 159 7.05 7.37 -4.74
C ASN A 159 6.16 6.21 -4.23
N VAL A 160 6.74 5.07 -3.79
CA VAL A 160 5.96 4.02 -3.08
C VAL A 160 5.30 4.61 -1.83
N ALA A 161 6.06 5.33 -0.99
CA ALA A 161 5.55 5.95 0.22
C ALA A 161 4.44 6.98 -0.06
N ARG A 162 4.57 7.77 -1.14
CA ARG A 162 3.53 8.71 -1.59
C ARG A 162 2.24 7.99 -1.98
N ILE A 163 2.33 6.95 -2.81
CA ILE A 163 1.16 6.17 -3.25
C ILE A 163 0.41 5.59 -2.05
N VAL A 164 1.11 4.89 -1.15
CA VAL A 164 0.45 4.23 -0.01
C VAL A 164 -0.16 5.22 0.99
N SER A 165 0.48 6.38 1.18
CA SER A 165 -0.02 7.43 2.06
C SER A 165 -1.34 8.01 1.56
N VAL A 166 -1.41 8.32 0.26
CA VAL A 166 -2.60 8.87 -0.39
C VAL A 166 -3.75 7.86 -0.38
N LEU A 167 -3.47 6.59 -0.67
CA LEU A 167 -4.51 5.54 -0.61
C LEU A 167 -5.01 5.29 0.81
N ARG A 168 -4.15 5.39 1.82
CA ARG A 168 -4.59 5.31 3.23
C ARG A 168 -5.48 6.49 3.63
N ALA A 169 -5.17 7.70 3.17
CA ALA A 169 -6.03 8.85 3.39
C ALA A 169 -7.37 8.70 2.66
N ALA A 170 -7.37 8.17 1.43
CA ALA A 170 -8.59 7.87 0.68
C ALA A 170 -9.47 6.86 1.42
N LYS A 171 -8.88 5.77 1.95
CA LYS A 171 -9.59 4.84 2.83
C LYS A 171 -10.24 5.55 4.02
N ALA A 172 -9.48 6.40 4.72
CA ALA A 172 -9.98 7.08 5.91
C ALA A 172 -11.22 7.95 5.58
N ALA A 173 -11.16 8.71 4.49
CA ALA A 173 -12.31 9.50 4.02
C ALA A 173 -13.52 8.60 3.68
N LEU A 174 -13.31 7.51 2.93
CA LEU A 174 -14.39 6.57 2.62
C LEU A 174 -14.98 5.90 3.86
N GLU A 175 -14.16 5.58 4.86
CA GLU A 175 -14.65 5.00 6.12
C GLU A 175 -15.47 6.02 6.92
N ILE A 176 -15.04 7.28 6.98
CA ILE A 176 -15.82 8.36 7.61
C ILE A 176 -17.21 8.45 6.97
N GLU A 177 -17.30 8.47 5.63
CA GLU A 177 -18.59 8.54 4.93
C GLU A 177 -19.46 7.28 5.11
N ASN A 178 -18.86 6.12 5.44
CA ASN A 178 -19.60 4.87 5.68
C ASN A 178 -20.00 4.68 7.15
N ILE A 179 -19.47 5.46 8.09
CA ILE A 179 -19.90 5.43 9.49
C ILE A 179 -21.32 5.99 9.53
N ARG A 180 -22.29 5.10 9.78
CA ARG A 180 -23.69 5.50 9.89
C ARG A 180 -23.90 6.40 11.12
N SER A 181 -24.60 7.51 10.84
CA SER A 181 -25.46 8.33 11.72
C SER A 181 -24.81 9.25 12.76
N TYR A 182 -24.54 10.49 12.33
CA TYR A 182 -25.14 11.74 12.86
C TYR A 182 -24.68 12.84 11.89
N GLU A 183 -25.58 13.58 11.23
CA GLU A 183 -25.11 14.84 10.64
C GLU A 183 -24.56 15.66 11.81
N PHE A 184 -23.30 16.09 11.73
CA PHE A 184 -22.76 17.02 12.71
C PHE A 184 -23.47 18.36 12.54
N ILE A 185 -24.68 18.47 13.10
CA ILE A 185 -25.46 19.69 13.14
C ILE A 185 -24.93 20.47 14.34
N ALA A 186 -24.03 21.43 14.06
CA ALA A 186 -23.63 22.39 15.06
C ALA A 186 -24.88 23.16 15.53
N ARG A 187 -25.08 23.26 16.85
CA ARG A 187 -26.14 24.11 17.39
C ARG A 187 -25.94 25.53 16.87
N GLY A 188 -26.99 26.12 16.29
CA GLY A 188 -26.96 27.50 15.81
C GLY A 188 -26.68 28.50 16.95
N PRO A 189 -26.37 29.77 16.64
CA PRO A 189 -25.87 30.78 17.58
C PRO A 189 -26.83 31.19 18.73
N ASN A 190 -27.97 30.52 18.89
CA ASN A 190 -29.03 30.90 19.84
C ASN A 190 -29.18 29.93 21.03
N PHE A 191 -28.07 29.40 21.55
CA PHE A 191 -28.03 28.69 22.85
C PHE A 191 -27.07 29.39 23.80
#